data_AF-C9J1S9-F1
#
_entry.id   AF-C9J1S9-F1
#
_cell.length_a   1.000
_cell.length_b   1.000
_cell.length_c   1.000
_cell.angle_alpha   90.00
_cell.angle_beta   90.00
_cell.angle_gamma   90.00
#
_symmetry.space_group_name_H-M   'P 1'
#
loop_
_entity.id
_entity.type
_entity.pdbx_description
1 polymer ?
#
loop_
_entity_poly.entity_id
_entity_poly.type
_entity_poly.pdbx_seq_one_letter_code
_entity_poly.pdbx_strand_id
1 'polypeptide(L)'
;MQMIDLQTGTPWESVTFTALGTDRKVFFNILEEARELALQQEEGKTVMYTAVGSEWRPFGYPRRRRPLNSVVLQQGLADRIVRDVQEFIDNPKWYTDRGIPYRRGYLLYGPPGCGKSSFITALAGELEHSICLLSLTDSSLSDDRLNHLL
;
A
#
# COMPACT_ATOMS: atom_id res chain seq x y z
N MET A 1 40.48 1.68 19.03
CA MET A 1 39.08 1.98 19.35
C MET A 1 38.27 1.60 18.12
N GLN A 2 37.65 0.42 18.10
CA GLN A 2 36.87 -0.02 16.95
C GLN A 2 35.60 0.84 16.87
N MET A 3 35.33 1.43 15.71
CA MET A 3 34.01 2.04 15.46
C MET A 3 33.01 0.89 15.33
N ILE A 4 32.06 0.87 16.25
CA ILE A 4 31.00 -0.14 16.36
C ILE A 4 29.72 0.52 15.86
N ASP A 5 28.96 -0.20 15.04
CA ASP A 5 27.63 0.24 14.63
C ASP A 5 26.69 0.27 15.85
N LEU A 6 26.08 1.43 16.11
CA LEU A 6 25.21 1.69 17.25
C LEU A 6 23.91 0.87 17.23
N GLN A 7 23.47 0.39 16.06
CA GLN A 7 22.20 -0.34 15.92
C GLN A 7 22.35 -1.85 16.06
N THR A 8 23.46 -2.42 15.58
CA THR A 8 23.68 -3.87 15.50
C THR A 8 24.77 -4.36 16.44
N GLY A 9 25.58 -3.47 17.01
CA GLY A 9 26.74 -3.84 17.84
C GLY A 9 27.84 -4.56 17.07
N THR A 10 27.74 -4.62 15.73
CA THR A 10 28.74 -5.25 14.87
C THR A 10 29.88 -4.28 14.56
N PRO A 11 31.09 -4.79 14.26
CA PRO A 11 32.17 -3.96 13.75
C PRO A 11 31.72 -3.22 12.49
N TRP A 12 32.20 -1.98 12.30
CA TRP A 12 31.95 -1.23 11.08
C TRP A 12 32.43 -2.00 9.83
N GLU A 13 31.53 -2.22 8.88
CA GLU A 13 31.84 -2.87 7.59
C GLU A 13 31.82 -1.83 6.45
N SER A 14 32.69 -2.03 5.46
CA SER A 14 32.73 -1.20 4.25
C SER A 14 32.89 -2.10 3.03
N VAL A 15 32.05 -1.90 2.03
CA VAL A 15 32.11 -2.59 0.74
C VAL A 15 32.47 -1.58 -0.34
N THR A 16 33.59 -1.81 -1.02
CA THR A 16 34.08 -0.93 -2.10
C THR A 16 34.11 -1.70 -3.42
N PHE A 17 33.40 -1.20 -4.43
CA PHE A 17 33.44 -1.74 -5.79
C PHE A 17 34.41 -0.94 -6.65
N THR A 18 35.32 -1.63 -7.35
CA THR A 18 36.30 -1.02 -8.26
C THR A 18 36.23 -1.72 -9.62
N ALA A 19 36.13 -0.95 -10.70
CA ALA A 19 36.11 -1.46 -12.07
C ALA A 19 37.16 -0.74 -12.93
N LEU A 20 37.69 -1.42 -13.95
CA LEU A 20 38.70 -0.86 -14.87
C LEU A 20 38.11 0.10 -15.92
N GLY A 21 36.79 0.07 -16.12
CA GLY A 21 36.09 0.87 -17.13
C GLY A 21 35.72 2.28 -16.65
N THR A 22 35.55 3.20 -17.59
CA THR A 22 35.02 4.56 -17.34
C THR A 22 33.49 4.63 -17.40
N ASP A 23 32.83 3.55 -17.85
CA ASP A 23 31.38 3.49 -17.94
C ASP A 23 30.75 3.31 -16.55
N ARG A 24 30.15 4.41 -16.06
CA ARG A 24 29.44 4.43 -14.78
C ARG A 24 28.09 3.73 -14.84
N LYS A 25 27.55 3.45 -16.03
CA LYS A 25 26.25 2.77 -16.19
C LYS A 25 26.26 1.37 -15.58
N VAL A 26 27.42 0.71 -15.56
CA VAL A 26 27.59 -0.61 -14.95
C VAL A 26 27.18 -0.59 -13.47
N PHE A 27 27.57 0.43 -12.71
CA PHE A 27 27.20 0.52 -11.30
C PHE A 27 25.71 0.87 -11.11
N PHE A 28 25.13 1.69 -11.99
CA PHE A 28 23.69 1.95 -11.95
C PHE A 28 22.88 0.68 -12.22
N ASN A 29 23.30 -0.14 -13.18
CA ASN A 29 22.64 -1.41 -13.47
C ASN A 29 22.74 -2.39 -12.29
N ILE A 30 23.93 -2.53 -11.69
CA ILE A 30 24.13 -3.38 -10.51
C ILE A 30 23.25 -2.92 -9.34
N LEU A 31 23.17 -1.60 -9.11
CA LEU A 31 22.32 -1.05 -8.05
C LEU A 31 20.84 -1.30 -8.33
N GLU A 32 20.40 -1.15 -9.58
CA GLU A 32 19.03 -1.41 -9.99
C GLU A 32 18.66 -2.89 -9.85
N GLU A 33 19.54 -3.80 -10.29
CA GLU A 33 19.36 -5.25 -10.09
C GLU A 33 19.28 -5.62 -8.60
N ALA A 34 20.14 -5.03 -7.76
CA ALA A 34 20.08 -5.24 -6.32
C ALA A 34 18.77 -4.72 -5.71
N ARG A 35 18.29 -3.56 -6.17
CA ARG A 35 17.00 -2.99 -5.77
C ARG A 35 15.84 -3.92 -6.16
N GLU A 36 15.83 -4.42 -7.39
CA GLU A 36 14.82 -5.36 -7.88
C GLU A 36 14.81 -6.67 -7.08
N LEU A 37 16.00 -7.23 -6.80
CA LEU A 37 16.14 -8.44 -5.98
C LEU A 37 15.65 -8.22 -4.53
N ALA A 38 15.95 -7.07 -3.93
CA ALA A 38 15.49 -6.72 -2.59
C ALA A 38 13.96 -6.55 -2.55
N LEU A 39 13.40 -5.83 -3.53
CA LEU A 39 11.95 -5.63 -3.64
C LEU A 39 11.19 -6.94 -3.92
N GLN A 40 11.78 -7.89 -4.64
CA GLN A 40 11.19 -9.22 -4.83
C GLN A 40 11.09 -10.01 -3.52
N GLN A 41 12.04 -9.83 -2.58
CA GLN A 41 11.97 -10.48 -1.27
C GLN A 41 10.95 -9.83 -0.33
N GLU A 42 10.73 -8.53 -0.47
CA GLU A 42 9.65 -7.82 0.21
C GLU A 42 8.32 -8.06 -0.51
N GLU A 43 7.88 -9.32 -0.57
CA GLU A 43 6.54 -9.70 -1.04
C GLU A 43 5.52 -8.76 -0.38
N GLY A 44 4.96 -7.86 -1.20
CA GLY A 44 4.23 -6.72 -0.68
C GLY A 44 3.11 -7.16 0.24
N LYS A 45 3.12 -6.66 1.47
CA LYS A 45 2.11 -7.03 2.48
C LYS A 45 1.09 -5.90 2.57
N THR A 46 -0.17 -6.27 2.64
CA THR A 46 -1.25 -5.33 2.91
C THR A 46 -1.35 -5.10 4.41
N VAL A 47 -0.99 -3.91 4.86
CA VAL A 47 -1.13 -3.50 6.27
C VAL A 47 -2.58 -3.08 6.52
N MET A 48 -3.15 -3.59 7.61
CA MET A 48 -4.48 -3.25 8.08
C MET A 48 -4.35 -2.27 9.25
N TYR A 49 -5.18 -1.23 9.27
CA TYR A 49 -5.30 -0.28 10.37
C TYR A 49 -6.71 -0.33 10.94
N THR A 50 -6.84 -0.10 12.24
CA THR A 50 -8.12 0.10 12.92
C THR A 50 -8.07 1.37 13.75
N ALA A 51 -9.21 2.04 13.89
CA ALA A 51 -9.34 3.17 14.81
C ALA A 51 -9.30 2.66 16.25
N VAL A 52 -8.40 3.23 17.07
CA VAL A 52 -8.35 3.03 18.53
C VAL A 52 -8.35 4.41 19.17
N GLY A 53 -9.46 4.81 19.76
CA GLY A 53 -9.62 6.22 20.17
C GLY A 53 -9.64 7.14 18.95
N SER A 54 -8.83 8.19 18.98
CA SER A 54 -8.69 9.16 17.87
C SER A 54 -7.48 8.88 16.98
N GLU A 55 -6.89 7.69 17.05
CA GLU A 55 -5.68 7.33 16.31
C GLU A 55 -5.86 6.06 15.47
N TRP A 56 -5.16 6.00 14.34
CA TRP A 56 -5.03 4.79 13.54
C TRP A 56 -3.88 3.92 14.06
N ARG A 57 -4.17 2.66 14.37
CA ARG A 57 -3.14 1.70 14.81
C ARG A 57 -3.11 0.47 13.91
N PRO A 58 -1.91 -0.11 13.63
CA PRO A 58 -1.81 -1.36 12.91
C PRO A 58 -2.62 -2.46 13.60
N PHE A 59 -3.38 -3.22 12.82
CA PHE A 59 -4.23 -4.31 13.29
C PHE A 59 -3.70 -5.66 12.79
N GLY A 60 -3.11 -6.41 13.72
CA GLY A 60 -2.53 -7.73 13.45
C GLY A 60 -1.28 -7.67 12.58
N TYR A 61 -0.88 -8.83 12.04
CA TYR A 61 0.28 -8.93 11.16
C TYR A 61 -0.07 -8.48 9.73
N PRO A 62 0.87 -7.84 9.00
CA PRO A 62 0.68 -7.52 7.60
C PRO A 62 0.29 -8.77 6.81
N ARG A 63 -0.80 -8.66 6.04
CA ARG A 63 -1.39 -9.79 5.32
C ARG A 63 -0.69 -9.96 3.98
N ARG A 64 -0.50 -11.21 3.53
CA ARG A 64 -0.06 -11.46 2.15
C ARG A 64 -1.07 -10.85 1.18
N ARG A 65 -0.57 -10.21 0.12
CA ARG A 65 -1.40 -9.71 -0.97
C ARG A 65 -2.26 -10.85 -1.52
N ARG A 66 -3.56 -10.60 -1.60
CA ARG A 66 -4.50 -11.51 -2.22
C ARG A 66 -4.58 -11.14 -3.71
N PRO A 67 -4.24 -12.04 -4.64
CA PRO A 67 -4.26 -11.70 -6.06
C PRO A 67 -5.70 -11.44 -6.51
N LEU A 68 -5.90 -10.44 -7.38
CA LEU A 68 -7.23 -9.99 -7.80
C LEU A 68 -8.06 -11.10 -8.46
N ASN A 69 -7.39 -11.95 -9.23
CA ASN A 69 -7.99 -13.11 -9.90
C ASN A 69 -8.56 -14.18 -8.94
N SER A 70 -8.18 -14.17 -7.65
CA SER A 70 -8.74 -15.07 -6.64
C SER A 70 -10.15 -14.69 -6.19
N VAL A 71 -10.64 -13.52 -6.61
CA VAL A 71 -12.00 -13.04 -6.34
C VAL A 71 -12.79 -13.05 -7.64
N VAL A 72 -13.57 -14.11 -7.84
CA VAL A 72 -14.38 -14.27 -9.06
C VAL A 72 -15.66 -13.46 -8.92
N LEU A 73 -15.74 -12.36 -9.67
CA LEU A 73 -16.94 -11.52 -9.81
C LEU A 73 -17.55 -11.72 -11.21
N GLN A 74 -18.68 -11.06 -11.47
CA GLN A 74 -19.24 -11.00 -12.82
C GLN A 74 -18.21 -10.45 -13.81
N GLN A 75 -18.22 -11.00 -15.02
CA GLN A 75 -17.27 -10.65 -16.06
C GLN A 75 -17.29 -9.13 -16.34
N GLY A 76 -16.10 -8.52 -16.39
CA GLY A 76 -15.91 -7.09 -16.63
C GLY A 76 -16.20 -6.16 -15.44
N LEU A 77 -16.75 -6.67 -14.32
CA LEU A 77 -17.00 -5.84 -13.13
C LEU A 77 -15.70 -5.43 -12.44
N ALA A 78 -14.80 -6.39 -12.22
CA ALA A 78 -13.50 -6.15 -11.60
C ALA A 78 -12.67 -5.15 -12.43
N ASP A 79 -12.54 -5.41 -13.74
CA ASP A 79 -11.76 -4.58 -14.65
C ASP A 79 -12.29 -3.14 -14.72
N ARG A 80 -13.62 -2.97 -14.69
CA ARG A 80 -14.25 -1.65 -14.67
C ARG A 80 -13.87 -0.86 -13.42
N ILE A 81 -13.89 -1.49 -12.26
CA ILE A 81 -13.57 -0.83 -10.98
C ILE A 81 -12.07 -0.54 -10.90
N VAL A 82 -11.21 -1.49 -11.27
CA VAL A 82 -9.75 -1.30 -11.28
C VAL A 82 -9.36 -0.14 -12.18
N ARG A 83 -9.91 -0.09 -13.40
CA ARG A 83 -9.63 1.00 -14.34
C ARG A 83 -10.05 2.36 -13.78
N ASP A 84 -11.22 2.44 -13.14
CA ASP A 84 -11.73 3.67 -12.53
C ASP A 84 -10.85 4.18 -11.40
N VAL A 85 -10.37 3.26 -10.55
CA VAL A 85 -9.46 3.58 -9.44
C VAL A 85 -8.10 4.02 -9.96
N GLN A 86 -7.55 3.33 -10.97
CA GLN A 86 -6.28 3.68 -11.58
C GLN A 86 -6.36 5.07 -12.25
N GLU A 87 -7.42 5.34 -13.00
CA GLU A 87 -7.66 6.65 -13.62
C GLU A 87 -7.76 7.77 -12.56
N PHE A 88 -8.38 7.50 -11.42
CA PHE A 88 -8.43 8.45 -10.32
C PHE A 88 -7.04 8.74 -9.75
N ILE A 89 -6.24 7.71 -9.48
CA ILE A 89 -4.87 7.82 -8.95
C ILE A 89 -3.95 8.58 -9.91
N ASP A 90 -4.08 8.31 -11.21
CA ASP A 90 -3.19 8.88 -12.24
C ASP A 90 -3.54 10.32 -12.63
N ASN A 91 -4.74 10.81 -12.28
CA ASN A 91 -5.23 12.13 -12.70
C ASN A 91 -5.51 13.14 -11.56
N PRO A 92 -4.61 13.35 -10.59
CA PRO A 92 -4.84 14.32 -9.51
C PRO A 92 -4.98 15.75 -10.02
N LYS A 93 -4.24 16.11 -11.07
CA LYS A 93 -4.23 17.46 -11.65
C LYS A 93 -5.61 17.91 -12.16
N TRP A 94 -6.39 16.99 -12.72
CA TRP A 94 -7.73 17.31 -13.25
C TRP A 94 -8.66 17.87 -12.16
N TYR A 95 -8.55 17.35 -10.93
CA TYR A 95 -9.32 17.77 -9.76
C TYR A 95 -8.83 19.12 -9.25
N THR A 96 -7.51 19.28 -9.12
CA THR A 96 -6.89 20.54 -8.66
C THR A 96 -7.22 21.70 -9.59
N ASP A 97 -7.10 21.53 -10.90
CA ASP A 97 -7.36 22.57 -11.91
C ASP A 97 -8.82 23.07 -11.88
N ARG A 98 -9.74 22.24 -11.36
CA ARG A 98 -11.18 22.55 -11.26
C ARG A 98 -11.61 22.96 -9.85
N GLY A 99 -10.71 22.96 -8.88
CA GLY A 99 -11.05 23.22 -7.47
C GLY A 99 -11.97 22.17 -6.85
N ILE A 100 -11.99 20.94 -7.39
CA ILE A 100 -12.82 19.85 -6.87
C ILE A 100 -12.00 19.09 -5.82
N PRO A 101 -12.57 18.79 -4.63
CA PRO A 101 -11.90 17.96 -3.64
C PRO A 101 -11.46 16.62 -4.22
N TYR A 102 -10.19 16.27 -4.07
CA TYR A 102 -9.61 15.02 -4.57
C TYR A 102 -10.02 13.84 -3.67
N ARG A 103 -11.27 13.38 -3.83
CA ARG A 103 -11.87 12.27 -3.09
C ARG A 103 -12.74 11.44 -4.03
N ARG A 104 -12.69 10.11 -3.90
CA ARG A 104 -13.53 9.18 -4.68
C ARG A 104 -14.13 8.12 -3.76
N GLY A 105 -15.46 7.98 -3.83
CA GLY A 105 -16.22 7.03 -3.03
C GLY A 105 -16.79 5.90 -3.88
N TYR A 106 -16.73 4.68 -3.35
CA TYR A 106 -17.27 3.48 -4.00
C TYR A 106 -18.30 2.80 -3.09
N LEU A 107 -19.41 2.37 -3.68
CA LEU A 107 -20.44 1.60 -2.99
C LEU A 107 -20.55 0.20 -3.61
N LEU A 108 -20.13 -0.82 -2.85
CA LEU A 108 -20.33 -2.22 -3.22
C LEU A 108 -21.52 -2.77 -2.43
N TYR A 109 -22.59 -3.15 -3.12
CA TYR A 109 -23.80 -3.69 -2.52
C TYR A 109 -24.17 -5.06 -3.11
N GLY A 110 -24.99 -5.80 -2.38
CA GLY A 110 -25.43 -7.16 -2.77
C GLY A 110 -25.49 -8.10 -1.57
N PRO A 111 -25.94 -9.36 -1.76
CA PRO A 111 -26.14 -10.32 -0.68
C PRO A 111 -24.87 -10.54 0.18
N PRO A 112 -25.01 -10.89 1.47
CA PRO A 112 -23.86 -11.26 2.30
C PRO A 112 -23.12 -12.46 1.67
N GLY A 113 -21.79 -12.48 1.78
CA GLY A 113 -20.98 -13.57 1.22
C GLY A 113 -20.59 -13.44 -0.27
N CYS A 114 -21.07 -12.44 -1.01
CA CYS A 114 -20.72 -12.24 -2.44
C CYS A 114 -19.32 -11.65 -2.70
N GLY A 115 -18.35 -11.83 -1.79
CA GLY A 115 -16.97 -11.43 -2.05
C GLY A 115 -16.64 -9.93 -1.98
N LYS A 116 -17.56 -9.05 -1.57
CA LYS A 116 -17.34 -7.58 -1.48
C LYS A 116 -16.08 -7.19 -0.69
N SER A 117 -15.98 -7.61 0.57
CA SER A 117 -14.81 -7.32 1.41
C SER A 117 -13.55 -8.02 0.89
N SER A 118 -13.69 -9.22 0.32
CA SER A 118 -12.58 -9.94 -0.30
C SER A 118 -12.02 -9.20 -1.51
N PHE A 119 -12.89 -8.60 -2.33
CA PHE A 119 -12.50 -7.79 -3.48
C PHE A 119 -11.74 -6.53 -3.04
N ILE A 120 -12.21 -5.84 -1.98
CA ILE A 120 -11.51 -4.68 -1.41
C ILE A 120 -10.10 -5.08 -0.94
N THR A 121 -9.96 -6.22 -0.24
CA THR A 121 -8.63 -6.69 0.19
C THR A 121 -7.70 -6.98 -0.99
N ALA A 122 -8.22 -7.60 -2.05
CA ALA A 122 -7.42 -7.91 -3.23
C ALA A 122 -7.05 -6.64 -4.02
N LEU A 123 -8.00 -5.70 -4.19
CA LEU A 123 -7.79 -4.43 -4.86
C LEU A 123 -6.74 -3.56 -4.15
N ALA A 124 -6.81 -3.45 -2.82
CA ALA A 124 -5.79 -2.71 -2.07
C ALA A 124 -4.40 -3.37 -2.19
N GLY A 125 -4.36 -4.70 -2.25
CA GLY A 125 -3.13 -5.44 -2.49
C GLY A 125 -2.52 -5.18 -3.87
N GLU A 126 -3.36 -5.12 -4.91
CA GLU A 126 -2.95 -4.82 -6.28
C GLU A 126 -2.40 -3.40 -6.42
N LEU A 127 -3.03 -2.43 -5.74
CA LEU A 127 -2.64 -1.03 -5.76
C LEU A 127 -1.50 -0.71 -4.78
N GLU A 128 -1.01 -1.68 -4.01
CA GLU A 128 -0.02 -1.50 -2.96
C GLU A 128 -0.44 -0.54 -1.82
N HIS A 129 -1.74 -0.42 -1.58
CA HIS A 129 -2.31 0.44 -0.54
C HIS A 129 -2.60 -0.33 0.75
N SER A 130 -2.53 0.37 1.89
CA SER A 130 -3.02 -0.11 3.17
C SER A 130 -4.55 0.04 3.28
N ILE A 131 -5.17 -0.74 4.17
CA ILE A 131 -6.62 -0.67 4.43
C ILE A 131 -6.86 -0.14 5.83
N CYS A 132 -7.67 0.90 5.94
CA CYS A 132 -8.15 1.45 7.21
C CYS A 132 -9.58 0.97 7.46
N LEU A 133 -9.77 0.11 8.47
CA LEU A 133 -11.07 -0.41 8.87
C LEU A 133 -11.68 0.49 9.93
N LEU A 134 -12.86 1.03 9.62
CA LEU A 134 -13.66 1.83 10.55
C LEU A 134 -15.02 1.17 10.75
N SER A 135 -15.38 0.91 12.00
CA SER A 135 -16.74 0.48 12.36
C SER A 135 -17.54 1.67 12.84
N LEU A 136 -18.69 1.94 12.20
CA LEU A 136 -19.59 3.03 12.58
C LEU A 136 -20.48 2.70 13.79
N THR A 137 -20.42 1.47 14.30
CA THR A 137 -21.24 1.02 15.43
C THR A 137 -20.56 1.20 16.79
N ASP A 138 -19.36 1.78 16.83
CA ASP A 138 -18.65 2.04 18.08
C ASP A 138 -19.35 3.15 18.87
N SER A 139 -19.83 2.83 20.08
CA SER A 139 -20.53 3.79 20.95
C SER A 139 -19.67 4.96 21.39
N SER A 140 -18.35 4.85 21.24
CA SER A 140 -17.40 5.92 21.55
C SER A 140 -17.17 6.88 20.37
N LEU A 141 -17.65 6.56 19.16
CA LEU A 141 -17.45 7.36 17.96
C LEU A 141 -18.39 8.58 17.95
N SER A 142 -17.83 9.77 18.18
CA SER A 142 -18.51 11.06 17.99
C SER A 142 -18.20 11.67 16.62
N ASP A 143 -19.00 12.65 16.19
CA ASP A 143 -18.75 13.40 14.94
C ASP A 143 -17.37 14.08 14.93
N ASP A 144 -16.94 14.65 16.06
CA ASP A 144 -15.61 15.23 16.20
C ASP A 144 -14.50 14.18 16.01
N ARG A 145 -14.68 12.99 16.60
CA ARG A 145 -13.73 11.88 16.44
C ARG A 145 -13.71 11.35 15.01
N LEU A 146 -14.87 11.24 14.37
CA LEU A 146 -14.96 10.83 12.97
C LEU A 146 -14.23 11.83 12.07
N ASN A 147 -14.43 13.13 12.27
CA ASN A 147 -13.73 14.17 11.53
C ASN A 147 -12.21 14.16 11.78
N HIS A 148 -11.75 13.80 12.98
CA HIS A 148 -10.32 13.62 13.27
C HIS A 148 -9.70 12.38 12.63
N LEU A 149 -10.51 11.36 12.31
CA LEU A 149 -10.05 10.12 11.67
C LEU A 149 -10.05 10.20 10.12
N LEU A 150 -10.67 11.24 9.54
CA LEU A 150 -10.84 11.49 8.10
C LEU A 150 -9.80 12.48 7.55
#